data_AF-A0A2D6RTX0-F1
#
_entry.id   AF-A0A2D6RTX0-F1
#
_cell.length_a   1.000
_cell.length_b   1.000
_cell.length_c   1.000
_cell.angle_alpha   90.00
_cell.angle_beta   90.00
_cell.angle_gamma   90.00
#
_symmetry.space_group_name_H-M   'P 1'
#
loop_
_entity.id
_entity.type
_entity.pdbx_description
1 polymer ?
#
loop_
_entity_poly.entity_id
_entity_poly.type
_entity_poly.pdbx_seq_one_letter_code
_entity_poly.pdbx_strand_id
1 'polypeptide(L)'
;MCEPASAATLASASQGLMIAGTVAGAYGAYNQSKASKASLEYQASVARNNAEYSESQARDAIRRGQVAENDVRRRTAQLRGSQRARLAANGIDLGEGSALNILLDTDYFGELDALNVRDNSNREAAALRTQGSNQIGNANLLDARAGMESPIGAALPTLLTGAGAVANSWYRNKSPITPNYSLPTQPSLGFKVR
;
A
#
# COMPACT_ATOMS: atom_id res chain seq x y z
N MET A 1 -34.25 41.49 42.21
CA MET A 1 -33.48 42.15 41.14
C MET A 1 -32.36 41.20 40.74
N CYS A 2 -32.40 40.69 39.51
CA CYS A 2 -31.30 40.04 38.80
C CYS A 2 -31.82 39.85 37.37
N GLU A 3 -31.55 40.83 36.51
CA GLU A 3 -31.81 40.70 35.08
C GLU A 3 -30.89 39.61 34.50
N PRO A 4 -31.36 38.77 33.57
CA PRO A 4 -30.48 37.90 32.82
C PRO A 4 -29.70 38.76 31.83
N ALA A 5 -28.59 39.33 32.30
CA ALA A 5 -27.53 39.71 31.41
C ALA A 5 -27.15 38.48 30.57
N SER A 6 -27.10 38.67 29.26
CA SER A 6 -26.01 38.13 28.43
C SER A 6 -26.15 36.73 27.80
N ALA A 7 -27.36 36.34 27.33
CA ALA A 7 -27.47 35.29 26.31
C ALA A 7 -27.02 35.75 24.91
N ALA A 8 -27.11 37.06 24.62
CA ALA A 8 -26.74 37.65 23.33
C ALA A 8 -25.21 37.79 23.14
N THR A 9 -24.42 37.92 24.22
CA THR A 9 -22.95 38.02 24.14
C THR A 9 -22.28 36.66 24.01
N LEU A 10 -22.92 35.56 24.46
CA LEU A 10 -22.43 34.19 24.22
C LEU A 10 -22.67 33.73 22.78
N ALA A 11 -23.71 34.23 22.11
CA ALA A 11 -23.99 33.93 20.70
C ALA A 11 -23.05 34.68 19.73
N SER A 12 -22.54 35.86 20.08
CA SER A 12 -21.52 36.59 19.31
C SER A 12 -20.10 36.14 19.63
N ALA A 13 -19.81 35.78 20.89
CA ALA A 13 -18.53 35.18 21.28
C ALA A 13 -18.32 33.78 20.66
N SER A 14 -19.37 32.97 20.54
CA SER A 14 -19.30 31.66 19.86
C SER A 14 -19.15 31.80 18.34
N GLN A 15 -19.69 32.84 17.71
CA GLN A 15 -19.44 33.13 16.29
C GLN A 15 -18.01 33.63 16.04
N GLY A 16 -17.45 34.46 16.92
CA GLY A 16 -16.05 34.88 16.87
C GLY A 16 -15.06 33.74 17.14
N LEU A 17 -15.38 32.83 18.07
CA LEU A 17 -14.61 31.61 18.35
C LEU A 17 -14.74 30.56 17.25
N MET A 18 -15.87 30.46 16.55
CA MET A 18 -15.99 29.58 15.39
C MET A 18 -15.17 30.09 14.20
N ILE A 19 -15.16 31.40 13.94
CA ILE A 19 -14.33 31.99 12.87
C ILE A 19 -12.83 31.91 13.23
N ALA A 20 -12.46 32.24 14.47
CA ALA A 20 -11.08 32.08 14.96
C ALA A 20 -10.65 30.61 14.99
N GLY A 21 -11.56 29.69 15.33
CA GLY A 21 -11.36 28.24 15.29
C GLY A 21 -11.22 27.70 13.87
N THR A 22 -11.90 28.27 12.87
CA THR A 22 -11.68 27.93 11.45
C THR A 22 -10.36 28.46 10.90
N VAL A 23 -9.88 29.64 11.35
CA VAL A 23 -8.59 30.18 10.90
C VAL A 23 -7.43 29.46 11.60
N ALA A 24 -7.50 29.25 12.91
CA ALA A 24 -6.53 28.42 13.64
C ALA A 24 -6.56 26.96 13.17
N GLY A 25 -7.76 26.43 12.87
CA GLY A 25 -7.97 25.13 12.25
C GLY A 25 -7.41 25.03 10.84
N ALA A 26 -7.42 26.10 10.04
CA ALA A 26 -6.79 26.14 8.72
C ALA A 26 -5.26 26.12 8.79
N TYR A 27 -4.65 26.84 9.73
CA TYR A 27 -3.20 26.77 9.99
C TYR A 27 -2.78 25.39 10.53
N GLY A 28 -3.56 24.81 11.44
CA GLY A 28 -3.37 23.44 11.93
C GLY A 28 -3.52 22.41 10.82
N ALA A 29 -4.56 22.51 9.99
CA ALA A 29 -4.79 21.65 8.83
C ALA A 29 -3.71 21.77 7.76
N TYR A 30 -3.15 22.98 7.55
CA TYR A 30 -2.03 23.19 6.63
C TYR A 30 -0.76 22.49 7.10
N ASN A 31 -0.37 22.68 8.37
CA ASN A 31 0.80 22.01 8.94
C ASN A 31 0.59 20.48 9.00
N GLN A 32 -0.63 20.03 9.32
CA GLN A 32 -1.01 18.61 9.32
C GLN A 32 -0.94 18.00 7.91
N SER A 33 -1.43 18.71 6.88
CA SER A 33 -1.36 18.27 5.48
C SER A 33 0.09 18.16 5.00
N LYS A 34 0.94 19.13 5.35
CA LYS A 34 2.37 19.08 5.02
C LYS A 34 3.09 17.91 5.70
N ALA A 35 2.79 17.64 6.97
CA ALA A 35 3.32 16.49 7.69
C ALA A 35 2.81 15.15 7.10
N SER A 36 1.52 15.07 6.77
CA SER A 36 0.91 13.91 6.11
C SER A 36 1.58 13.62 4.77
N LYS A 37 1.75 14.64 3.93
CA LYS A 37 2.45 14.54 2.64
C LYS A 37 3.88 14.01 2.80
N ALA A 38 4.67 14.60 3.69
CA ALA A 38 6.04 14.14 3.95
C ALA A 38 6.08 12.68 4.45
N SER A 39 5.10 12.27 5.25
CA SER A 39 4.99 10.87 5.72
C SER A 39 4.67 9.89 4.59
N LEU A 40 3.84 10.29 3.62
CA LEU A 40 3.48 9.47 2.46
C LEU A 40 4.66 9.35 1.49
N GLU A 41 5.35 10.45 1.21
CA GLU A 41 6.58 10.47 0.40
C GLU A 41 7.68 9.61 1.02
N TYR A 42 7.82 9.65 2.36
CA TYR A 42 8.75 8.77 3.07
C TYR A 42 8.38 7.30 2.88
N GLN A 43 7.10 6.93 3.09
CA GLN A 43 6.64 5.56 2.87
C GLN A 43 6.85 5.10 1.41
N ALA A 44 6.65 6.00 0.44
CA ALA A 44 6.91 5.72 -0.96
C ALA A 44 8.40 5.44 -1.21
N SER A 45 9.30 6.23 -0.62
CA SER A 45 10.74 6.01 -0.74
C SER A 45 11.18 4.67 -0.12
N VAL A 46 10.63 4.29 1.04
CA VAL A 46 10.86 2.98 1.65
C VAL A 46 10.39 1.85 0.72
N ALA A 47 9.21 1.98 0.11
CA ALA A 47 8.70 1.00 -0.84
C ALA A 47 9.60 0.87 -2.09
N ARG A 48 10.16 1.97 -2.61
CA ARG A 48 11.12 1.92 -3.72
C ARG A 48 12.43 1.23 -3.31
N ASN A 49 12.97 1.55 -2.13
CA ASN A 49 14.18 0.89 -1.62
C ASN A 49 13.98 -0.62 -1.45
N ASN A 50 12.82 -1.02 -0.94
CA ASN A 50 12.49 -2.44 -0.82
C ASN A 50 12.40 -3.10 -2.21
N ALA A 51 11.90 -2.39 -3.23
CA ALA A 51 11.85 -2.91 -4.60
C ALA A 51 13.24 -3.14 -5.19
N GLU A 52 14.18 -2.21 -4.97
CA GLU A 52 15.59 -2.36 -5.34
C GLU A 52 16.25 -3.54 -4.62
N TYR A 53 15.90 -3.74 -3.35
CA TYR A 53 16.34 -4.89 -2.58
C TYR A 53 15.80 -6.21 -3.16
N SER A 54 14.51 -6.28 -3.52
CA SER A 54 13.92 -7.44 -4.20
C SER A 54 14.60 -7.73 -5.54
N GLU A 55 14.95 -6.72 -6.34
CA GLU A 55 15.69 -6.91 -7.60
C GLU A 55 17.13 -7.40 -7.33
N SER A 56 17.78 -6.89 -6.29
CA SER A 56 19.11 -7.36 -5.88
C SER A 56 19.09 -8.82 -5.45
N GLN A 57 18.07 -9.23 -4.69
CA GLN A 57 17.82 -10.63 -4.34
C GLN A 57 17.52 -11.49 -5.57
N ALA A 58 16.74 -10.99 -6.52
CA ALA A 58 16.44 -11.71 -7.76
C ALA A 58 17.72 -11.99 -8.56
N ARG A 59 18.61 -11.00 -8.68
CA ARG A 59 19.92 -11.20 -9.32
C ARG A 59 20.79 -12.19 -8.56
N ASP A 60 20.73 -12.18 -7.23
CA ASP A 60 21.44 -13.14 -6.41
C ASP A 60 20.95 -14.58 -6.60
N ALA A 61 19.62 -14.78 -6.61
CA ALA A 61 19.01 -16.07 -6.88
C ALA A 61 19.48 -16.65 -8.23
N ILE A 62 19.54 -15.83 -9.27
CA ILE A 62 20.09 -16.24 -10.58
C ILE A 62 21.57 -16.63 -10.47
N ARG A 63 22.40 -15.82 -9.82
CA ARG A 63 23.84 -16.15 -9.66
C ARG A 63 24.05 -17.46 -8.90
N ARG A 64 23.32 -17.67 -7.81
CA ARG A 64 23.36 -18.94 -7.05
C ARG A 64 22.90 -20.11 -7.92
N GLY A 65 21.83 -19.91 -8.71
CA GLY A 65 21.35 -20.88 -9.70
C GLY A 65 22.41 -21.26 -10.72
N GLN A 66 23.14 -20.29 -11.28
CA GLN A 66 24.23 -20.53 -12.24
C GLN A 66 25.39 -21.31 -11.63
N VAL A 67 25.77 -21.00 -10.39
CA VAL A 67 26.80 -21.76 -9.66
C VAL A 67 26.34 -23.21 -9.45
N ALA A 68 25.09 -23.41 -9.00
CA ALA A 68 24.53 -24.73 -8.79
C ALA A 68 24.37 -25.53 -10.10
N GLU A 69 23.97 -24.88 -11.20
CA GLU A 69 23.90 -25.47 -12.55
C GLU A 69 25.27 -26.01 -12.98
N ASN A 70 26.33 -25.19 -12.80
CA ASN A 70 27.69 -25.59 -13.12
C ASN A 70 28.20 -26.73 -12.23
N ASP A 71 27.83 -26.73 -10.95
CA ASP A 71 28.16 -27.82 -10.03
C ASP A 71 27.49 -29.14 -10.44
N VAL A 72 26.24 -29.11 -10.91
CA VAL A 72 25.55 -30.28 -11.47
C VAL A 72 26.29 -30.78 -12.70
N ARG A 73 26.58 -29.92 -13.67
CA ARG A 73 27.34 -30.31 -14.87
C ARG A 73 28.72 -30.91 -14.54
N ARG A 74 29.42 -30.35 -13.55
CA ARG A 74 30.71 -30.89 -13.08
C ARG A 74 30.56 -32.30 -12.49
N ARG A 75 29.54 -32.53 -11.67
CA ARG A 75 29.25 -33.85 -11.08
C ARG A 75 28.87 -34.86 -12.17
N THR A 76 28.06 -34.46 -13.13
CA THR A 76 27.71 -35.28 -14.31
C THR A 76 28.97 -35.67 -15.09
N ALA A 77 29.86 -34.71 -15.38
CA ALA A 77 31.11 -34.99 -16.08
C ALA A 77 32.02 -35.97 -15.32
N GLN A 78 32.10 -35.84 -13.99
CA GLN A 78 32.83 -36.78 -13.14
C GLN A 78 32.20 -38.18 -13.17
N LEU A 79 30.87 -38.27 -13.06
CA LEU A 79 30.15 -39.54 -13.14
C LEU A 79 30.37 -40.21 -14.49
N ARG A 80 30.18 -39.49 -15.59
CA ARG A 80 30.43 -39.95 -16.95
C ARG A 80 31.86 -40.44 -17.14
N GLY A 81 32.84 -39.68 -16.64
CA GLY A 81 34.25 -40.07 -16.65
C GLY A 81 34.50 -41.38 -15.90
N SER A 82 33.89 -41.55 -14.72
CA SER A 82 34.00 -42.78 -13.94
C SER A 82 33.34 -43.98 -14.64
N GLN A 83 32.18 -43.80 -15.27
CA GLN A 83 31.50 -44.83 -16.05
C GLN A 83 32.35 -45.24 -17.25
N ARG A 84 32.88 -44.27 -17.99
CA ARG A 84 33.77 -44.52 -19.14
C ARG A 84 35.00 -45.32 -18.73
N ALA A 85 35.66 -44.96 -17.63
CA ALA A 85 36.83 -45.68 -17.12
C ALA A 85 36.48 -47.12 -16.71
N ARG A 86 35.32 -47.34 -16.07
CA ARG A 86 34.85 -48.67 -15.67
C ARG A 86 34.50 -49.53 -16.88
N LEU A 87 33.78 -48.99 -17.87
CA LEU A 87 33.43 -49.70 -19.10
C LEU A 87 34.69 -50.09 -19.88
N ALA A 88 35.64 -49.16 -20.03
CA ALA A 88 36.93 -49.43 -20.67
C ALA A 88 37.76 -50.48 -19.92
N ALA A 89 37.77 -50.46 -18.58
CA ALA A 89 38.46 -51.46 -17.77
C ALA A 89 37.87 -52.87 -17.91
N ASN A 90 36.59 -52.98 -18.28
CA ASN A 90 35.92 -54.25 -18.58
C ASN A 90 36.03 -54.64 -20.07
N GLY A 91 36.78 -53.90 -20.88
CA GLY A 91 36.96 -54.18 -22.30
C GLY A 91 35.72 -53.94 -23.17
N ILE A 92 34.76 -53.15 -22.67
CA ILE A 92 33.52 -52.85 -23.40
C ILE A 92 33.77 -51.69 -24.37
N ASP A 93 33.35 -51.85 -25.63
CA ASP A 93 33.41 -50.76 -26.60
C ASP A 93 32.46 -49.63 -26.17
N LEU A 94 32.99 -48.41 -26.13
CA LEU A 94 32.30 -47.20 -25.69
C LEU A 94 31.56 -46.51 -26.84
N GLY A 95 31.85 -46.88 -28.09
CA GLY A 95 31.30 -46.26 -29.29
C GLY A 95 29.94 -46.82 -29.71
N GLU A 96 29.48 -47.91 -29.10
CA GLU A 96 28.30 -48.63 -29.57
C GLU A 96 27.58 -49.41 -28.45
N GLY A 97 26.35 -49.86 -28.75
CA GLY A 97 25.56 -50.71 -27.87
C GLY A 97 25.12 -50.08 -26.55
N SER A 98 24.99 -50.92 -25.52
CA SER A 98 24.48 -50.51 -24.20
C SER A 98 25.42 -49.55 -23.46
N ALA A 99 26.73 -49.62 -23.72
CA ALA A 99 27.72 -48.74 -23.11
C ALA A 99 27.57 -47.29 -23.56
N LEU A 100 27.36 -47.07 -24.87
CA LEU A 100 27.07 -45.73 -25.39
C LEU A 100 25.76 -45.19 -24.83
N ASN A 101 24.71 -46.01 -24.76
CA ASN A 101 23.42 -45.61 -24.20
C ASN A 101 23.53 -45.16 -22.74
N ILE A 102 24.29 -45.89 -21.90
CA ILE A 102 24.51 -45.49 -20.49
C ILE A 102 25.18 -44.11 -20.38
N LEU A 103 26.18 -43.83 -21.24
CA LEU A 103 26.86 -42.53 -21.25
C LEU A 103 25.94 -41.42 -21.74
N LEU A 104 25.13 -41.69 -22.78
CA LEU A 104 24.15 -40.75 -23.30
C LEU A 104 23.04 -40.45 -22.28
N ASP A 105 22.52 -41.47 -21.59
CA ASP A 105 21.53 -41.30 -20.53
C ASP A 105 22.09 -40.46 -19.39
N THR A 106 23.37 -40.67 -19.04
CA THR A 106 24.04 -39.87 -18.01
C THR A 106 24.17 -38.40 -18.42
N ASP A 107 24.54 -38.14 -19.69
CA ASP A 107 24.61 -36.78 -20.23
C ASP A 107 23.20 -36.14 -20.28
N TYR A 108 22.18 -36.89 -20.69
CA TYR A 108 20.79 -36.43 -20.78
C TYR A 108 20.22 -36.06 -19.41
N PHE A 109 20.28 -36.98 -18.43
CA PHE A 109 19.77 -36.71 -17.09
C PHE A 109 20.57 -35.61 -16.39
N GLY A 110 21.89 -35.55 -16.62
CA GLY A 110 22.72 -34.49 -16.07
C GLY A 110 22.38 -33.09 -16.63
N GLU A 111 22.08 -32.97 -17.92
CA GLU A 111 21.63 -31.70 -18.49
C GLU A 111 20.20 -31.36 -18.05
N LEU A 112 19.31 -32.35 -17.94
CA LEU A 112 17.97 -32.15 -17.39
C LEU A 112 18.03 -31.61 -15.95
N ASP A 113 18.89 -32.17 -15.10
CA ASP A 113 19.10 -31.71 -13.73
C ASP A 113 19.65 -30.26 -13.70
N ALA A 114 20.60 -29.94 -14.58
CA ALA A 114 21.14 -28.60 -14.72
C ALA A 114 20.06 -27.59 -15.15
N LEU A 115 19.22 -27.95 -16.12
CA LEU A 115 18.09 -27.14 -16.58
C LEU A 115 17.04 -26.96 -15.49
N ASN A 116 16.77 -27.98 -14.67
CA ASN A 116 15.86 -27.88 -13.53
C ASN A 116 16.37 -26.88 -12.49
N VAL A 117 17.67 -26.90 -12.18
CA VAL A 117 18.29 -25.90 -11.28
C VAL A 117 18.13 -24.49 -11.85
N ARG A 118 18.40 -24.32 -13.14
CA ARG A 118 18.24 -23.04 -13.82
C ARG A 118 16.78 -22.56 -13.76
N ASP A 119 15.82 -23.42 -14.08
CA ASP A 119 14.40 -23.06 -14.07
C ASP A 119 13.91 -22.68 -12.67
N ASN A 120 14.32 -23.41 -11.65
CA ASN A 120 14.01 -23.09 -10.26
C ASN A 120 14.54 -21.70 -9.86
N SER A 121 15.80 -21.40 -10.19
CA SER A 121 16.36 -20.07 -9.90
C SER A 121 15.68 -18.94 -10.68
N ASN A 122 15.26 -19.20 -11.91
CA ASN A 122 14.49 -18.25 -12.73
C ASN A 122 13.12 -17.97 -12.12
N ARG A 123 12.42 -19.01 -11.63
CA ARG A 123 11.13 -18.85 -10.94
C ARG A 123 11.27 -18.06 -9.64
N GLU A 124 12.30 -18.33 -8.84
CA GLU A 124 12.61 -17.56 -7.62
C GLU A 124 12.84 -16.08 -7.96
N ALA A 125 13.69 -15.81 -8.95
CA ALA A 125 13.97 -14.45 -9.40
C ALA A 125 12.72 -13.74 -9.96
N ALA A 126 11.87 -14.44 -10.70
CA ALA A 126 10.62 -13.90 -11.21
C ALA A 126 9.63 -13.54 -10.09
N ALA A 127 9.53 -14.39 -9.06
CA ALA A 127 8.71 -14.11 -7.88
C ALA A 127 9.20 -12.86 -7.13
N LEU A 128 10.52 -12.74 -6.93
CA LEU A 128 11.14 -11.57 -6.30
C LEU A 128 10.93 -10.29 -7.11
N ARG A 129 11.07 -10.34 -8.44
CA ARG A 129 10.76 -9.20 -9.33
C ARG A 129 9.30 -8.79 -9.29
N THR A 130 8.40 -9.76 -9.20
CA THR A 130 6.96 -9.50 -9.03
C THR A 130 6.71 -8.79 -7.70
N GLN A 131 7.36 -9.24 -6.62
CA GLN A 131 7.32 -8.58 -5.33
C GLN A 131 7.83 -7.14 -5.42
N GLY A 132 8.96 -6.90 -6.11
CA GLY A 132 9.48 -5.55 -6.35
C GLY A 132 8.53 -4.66 -7.15
N SER A 133 7.90 -5.21 -8.19
CA SER A 133 6.91 -4.49 -9.01
C SER A 133 5.69 -4.06 -8.19
N ASN A 134 5.21 -4.92 -7.28
CA ASN A 134 4.13 -4.58 -6.36
C ASN A 134 4.52 -3.44 -5.41
N GLN A 135 5.76 -3.41 -4.95
CA GLN A 135 6.28 -2.35 -4.07
C GLN A 135 6.41 -1.01 -4.81
N ILE A 136 6.84 -1.03 -6.08
CA ILE A 136 6.79 0.16 -6.95
C ILE A 136 5.35 0.63 -7.16
N GLY A 137 4.41 -0.29 -7.39
CA GLY A 137 2.99 0.04 -7.47
C GLY A 137 2.47 0.72 -6.20
N ASN A 138 2.86 0.22 -5.03
CA ASN A 138 2.51 0.84 -3.74
C ASN A 138 3.16 2.22 -3.58
N ALA A 139 4.43 2.39 -3.96
CA ALA A 139 5.10 3.67 -3.94
C ALA A 139 4.35 4.71 -4.80
N ASN A 140 4.00 4.35 -6.03
CA ASN A 140 3.26 5.22 -6.94
C ASN A 140 1.88 5.62 -6.38
N LEU A 141 1.18 4.70 -5.69
CA LEU A 141 -0.07 5.00 -5.01
C LEU A 141 0.14 5.99 -3.86
N LEU A 142 1.20 5.81 -3.06
CA LEU A 142 1.54 6.70 -1.95
C LEU A 142 1.91 8.10 -2.46
N ASP A 143 2.67 8.18 -3.56
CA ASP A 143 2.99 9.46 -4.23
C ASP A 143 1.72 10.13 -4.78
N ALA A 144 0.82 9.37 -5.40
CA ALA A 144 -0.44 9.89 -5.90
C ALA A 144 -1.29 10.47 -4.75
N ARG A 145 -1.36 9.78 -3.61
CA ARG A 145 -2.01 10.30 -2.39
C ARG A 145 -1.33 11.55 -1.87
N ALA A 146 0.00 11.56 -1.81
CA ALA A 146 0.78 12.73 -1.41
C ALA A 146 0.55 13.94 -2.34
N GLY A 147 0.32 13.70 -3.63
CA GLY A 147 -0.03 14.71 -4.62
C GLY A 147 -1.47 15.22 -4.51
N MET A 148 -2.41 14.34 -4.13
CA MET A 148 -3.80 14.70 -3.85
C MET A 148 -3.96 15.48 -2.54
N GLU A 149 -3.06 15.27 -1.58
CA GLU A 149 -2.94 16.04 -0.34
C GLU A 149 -2.34 17.44 -0.62
N SER A 150 -2.97 18.17 -1.53
CA SER A 150 -2.63 19.56 -1.82
C SER A 150 -3.21 20.47 -0.74
N PRO A 151 -2.40 21.31 -0.07
CA PRO A 151 -2.87 22.23 0.96
C PRO A 151 -3.94 23.20 0.46
N ILE A 152 -3.98 23.51 -0.84
CA ILE A 152 -5.04 24.33 -1.46
C ILE A 152 -6.37 23.56 -1.54
N GLY A 153 -6.32 22.26 -1.86
CA GLY A 153 -7.50 21.40 -1.97
C GLY A 153 -8.11 21.01 -0.62
N ALA A 154 -7.32 20.93 0.45
CA ALA A 154 -7.81 20.74 1.82
C ALA A 154 -8.28 22.05 2.47
N ALA A 155 -7.68 23.19 2.09
CA ALA A 155 -8.11 24.51 2.57
C ALA A 155 -9.44 24.97 1.94
N LEU A 156 -9.71 24.64 0.67
CA LEU A 156 -10.91 25.10 -0.04
C LEU A 156 -12.24 24.64 0.59
N PRO A 157 -12.43 23.35 0.93
CA PRO A 157 -13.63 22.88 1.63
C PRO A 157 -13.73 23.50 3.02
N THR A 158 -12.62 23.67 3.72
CA THR A 158 -12.58 24.27 5.06
C THR A 158 -13.00 25.75 5.02
N LEU A 159 -12.51 26.50 4.03
CA LEU A 159 -12.90 27.90 3.78
C LEU A 159 -14.37 28.01 3.32
N LEU A 160 -14.83 27.13 2.44
CA LEU A 160 -16.21 27.11 1.95
C LEU A 160 -17.20 26.72 3.07
N THR A 161 -16.83 25.77 3.92
CA THR A 161 -17.62 25.37 5.09
C THR A 161 -17.66 26.48 6.14
N GLY A 162 -16.54 27.17 6.37
CA GLY A 162 -16.48 28.36 7.22
C GLY A 162 -17.38 29.48 6.70
N ALA A 163 -17.36 29.75 5.39
CA ALA A 163 -18.23 30.74 4.75
C ALA A 163 -19.72 30.34 4.81
N GLY A 164 -20.04 29.06 4.62
CA GLY A 164 -21.40 28.53 4.75
C GLY A 164 -21.95 28.64 6.17
N ALA A 165 -21.11 28.39 7.19
CA ALA A 165 -21.49 28.53 8.60
C ALA A 165 -21.83 29.98 8.97
N VAL A 166 -21.05 30.96 8.46
CA VAL A 166 -21.32 32.39 8.66
C VAL A 166 -22.57 32.85 7.90
N ALA A 167 -22.76 32.38 6.66
CA ALA A 167 -23.96 32.69 5.90
C ALA A 167 -25.22 32.16 6.60
N ASN A 168 -25.16 30.93 7.12
CA ASN A 168 -26.28 30.29 7.80
C ASN A 168 -26.60 30.97 9.15
N SER A 169 -25.59 31.51 9.87
CA SER A 169 -25.84 32.29 11.09
C SER A 169 -26.53 33.63 10.79
N TRP A 170 -26.14 34.31 9.71
CA TRP A 170 -26.77 35.57 9.29
C TRP A 170 -28.20 35.37 8.79
N TYR A 171 -28.46 34.31 8.02
CA TYR A 171 -29.82 33.95 7.61
C TYR A 171 -30.70 33.56 8.80
N ARG A 172 -30.20 32.74 9.73
CA ARG A 172 -30.93 32.36 10.95
C ARG A 172 -31.24 33.54 11.86
N ASN A 173 -30.36 34.55 11.89
CA ASN A 173 -30.56 35.77 12.70
C ASN A 173 -31.45 36.82 12.00
N LYS A 174 -31.79 36.61 10.71
CA LYS A 174 -32.74 37.44 9.95
C LYS A 174 -34.12 36.81 9.77
N SER A 175 -34.26 35.52 10.00
CA SER A 175 -35.58 34.90 10.16
C SER A 175 -36.17 35.34 11.50
N PRO A 176 -37.35 35.99 11.54
CA PRO A 176 -37.98 36.34 12.80
C PRO A 176 -38.19 35.06 13.62
N ILE A 177 -37.75 35.08 14.88
CA ILE A 177 -38.10 34.06 15.87
C ILE A 177 -39.62 34.01 15.91
N THR A 178 -40.24 33.01 15.28
CA THR A 178 -41.63 32.67 15.59
C THR A 178 -41.61 32.11 17.01
N PRO A 179 -42.21 32.78 18.00
CA PRO A 179 -42.29 32.21 19.33
C PRO A 179 -43.09 30.92 19.23
N ASN A 180 -42.53 29.82 19.74
CA ASN A 180 -43.30 28.60 19.97
C ASN A 180 -44.32 28.89 21.07
N TYR A 181 -45.53 29.31 20.70
CA TYR A 181 -46.66 29.30 21.61
C TYR A 181 -47.16 27.86 21.72
N SER A 182 -46.59 27.10 22.64
CA SER A 182 -47.23 25.89 23.13
C SER A 182 -48.53 26.32 23.82
N LEU A 183 -49.66 26.13 23.15
CA LEU A 183 -51.00 26.30 23.72
C LEU A 183 -51.12 25.41 24.97
N PRO A 184 -51.58 25.93 26.12
CA PRO A 184 -51.83 25.08 27.28
C PRO A 184 -52.90 24.06 26.92
N THR A 185 -52.61 22.78 27.19
CA THR A 185 -53.53 21.66 27.05
C THR A 185 -54.83 21.96 27.80
N GLN A 186 -55.95 22.05 27.08
CA GLN A 186 -57.26 22.15 27.72
C GLN A 186 -57.57 20.83 28.44
N PRO A 187 -58.09 20.85 29.68
CA PRO A 187 -58.53 19.63 30.35
C PRO A 187 -59.77 19.08 29.64
N SER A 188 -59.68 17.83 29.18
CA SER A 188 -60.79 17.11 28.56
C SER A 188 -61.93 16.90 29.56
N LEU A 189 -63.03 17.62 29.36
CA LEU A 189 -64.29 17.36 30.06
C LEU A 189 -64.79 15.97 29.66
N GLY A 190 -64.79 15.05 30.63
CA GLY A 190 -65.25 13.67 30.47
C GLY A 190 -66.74 13.61 30.14
N PHE A 191 -67.05 13.14 28.94
CA PHE A 191 -68.40 12.74 28.54
C PHE A 191 -68.55 11.23 28.80
N LYS A 192 -69.26 10.89 29.89
CA LYS A 192 -69.72 9.54 30.19
C LYS A 192 -70.93 9.22 29.30
N VAL A 193 -70.86 8.14 28.53
CA VAL A 193 -72.04 7.48 27.94
C VAL A 193 -72.18 6.12 28.61
N ARG A 194 -73.33 5.92 29.24
CA ARG A 194 -73.88 4.58 29.55
C ARG A 194 -74.56 4.05 28.30
#